data_AF-A0A519X4X3-F1
#
_entry.id   AF-A0A519X4X3-F1
#
_cell.length_a   1.000
_cell.length_b   1.000
_cell.length_c   1.000
_cell.angle_alpha   90.00
_cell.angle_beta   90.00
_cell.angle_gamma   90.00
#
_symmetry.space_group_name_H-M   'P 1'
#
loop_
_entity.id
_entity.type
_entity.pdbx_description
1 polymer ?
#
loop_
_entity_poly.entity_id
_entity_poly.type
_entity_poly.pdbx_seq_one_letter_code
_entity_poly.pdbx_strand_id
1 'polypeptide(L)'
;MYKQQVIKGQTVYDDLTADSVVNINLQILASSGSSPFGYTYVCSSTIYSYDWFLKNNNRALPTSQEYAVHLAHEFTHTLGYVHSSNHTVAQDLTGRIGSIVRNILTKRANLAAINGQELHTLLGQDNFKYMKIRVGDLPGLSTDFMTAYNAMKSGFDASNQTITYAYLQFENSTTAKLGLRVVNSNNTYFVITFNHSMAIDSNGVATFTYTGVNTANATNRTRVQHLINYLTSGSFSLSFMNKPAPVATIVGGGSLVTDPASYFYGIMVDSL
;
A
#
# COMPACT_ATOMS: atom_id res chain seq x y z
N MET A 1 -8.06 34.92 -10.93
CA MET A 1 -8.02 33.44 -10.94
C MET A 1 -6.59 33.03 -11.27
N TYR A 2 -5.78 32.63 -10.29
CA TYR A 2 -4.43 32.13 -10.56
C TYR A 2 -4.54 30.73 -11.15
N LYS A 3 -4.06 30.55 -12.39
CA LYS A 3 -3.98 29.22 -13.01
C LYS A 3 -2.99 28.39 -12.19
N GLN A 4 -3.46 27.28 -11.64
CA GLN A 4 -2.62 26.29 -10.98
C GLN A 4 -1.59 25.81 -12.01
N GLN A 5 -0.34 26.25 -11.87
CA GLN A 5 0.73 25.85 -12.77
C GLN A 5 1.06 24.39 -12.46
N VAL A 6 0.73 23.49 -13.38
CA VAL A 6 1.15 22.09 -13.30
C VAL A 6 2.66 22.08 -13.56
N ILE A 7 3.44 22.01 -12.49
CA ILE A 7 4.89 21.81 -12.59
C ILE A 7 5.11 20.41 -13.15
N LYS A 8 5.71 20.31 -14.34
CA LYS A 8 6.03 19.02 -14.97
C LYS A 8 7.10 18.33 -14.13
N GLY A 9 6.90 17.04 -13.81
CA GLY A 9 7.85 16.27 -12.98
C GLY A 9 9.26 16.24 -13.57
N GLN A 10 9.40 16.26 -14.90
CA GLN A 10 10.69 16.33 -15.57
C GLN A 10 11.43 17.63 -15.24
N THR A 11 10.75 18.78 -15.23
CA THR A 11 11.38 20.06 -14.86
C THR A 11 11.90 20.06 -13.43
N VAL A 12 11.14 19.49 -12.48
CA VAL A 12 11.60 19.33 -11.09
C VAL A 12 12.83 18.43 -11.02
N TYR A 13 12.84 17.32 -11.76
CA TYR A 13 13.99 16.42 -11.81
C TYR A 13 15.23 17.10 -12.42
N ASP A 14 15.05 17.79 -13.54
CA ASP A 14 16.12 18.51 -14.22
C ASP A 14 16.68 19.62 -13.31
N ASP A 15 15.84 20.40 -12.63
CA ASP A 15 16.28 21.43 -11.68
C ASP A 15 17.01 20.81 -10.47
N LEU A 16 16.52 19.69 -9.93
CA LEU A 16 17.19 18.97 -8.84
C LEU A 16 18.53 18.33 -9.26
N THR A 17 18.76 18.14 -10.56
CA THR A 17 19.96 17.49 -11.10
C THR A 17 20.86 18.43 -11.92
N ALA A 18 20.44 19.68 -12.10
CA ALA A 18 21.18 20.71 -12.84
C ALA A 18 22.52 21.02 -12.16
N ASP A 19 22.53 21.04 -10.82
CA ASP A 19 23.74 21.18 -10.04
C ASP A 19 24.36 19.80 -9.77
N SER A 20 25.43 19.49 -10.50
CA SER A 20 26.17 18.23 -10.34
C SER A 20 26.84 18.06 -8.97
N VAL A 21 27.01 19.14 -8.20
CA VAL A 21 27.55 19.14 -6.83
C VAL A 21 26.87 20.23 -6.01
N VAL A 22 26.27 19.84 -4.88
CA VAL A 22 25.68 20.76 -3.90
C VAL A 22 26.41 20.60 -2.57
N ASN A 23 26.89 21.71 -1.99
CA ASN A 23 27.46 21.72 -0.64
C ASN A 23 26.39 22.13 0.37
N ILE A 24 26.05 21.23 1.30
CA ILE A 24 25.06 21.47 2.35
C ILE A 24 25.74 21.30 3.71
N ASN A 25 25.54 22.27 4.60
CA ASN A 25 25.93 22.20 6.00
C ASN A 25 24.78 21.60 6.82
N LEU A 26 25.04 20.52 7.54
CA LEU A 26 24.04 19.90 8.41
C LEU A 26 24.35 20.25 9.87
N GLN A 27 23.37 20.80 10.59
CA GLN A 27 23.52 21.13 12.00
C GLN A 27 22.44 20.44 12.84
N ILE A 28 22.87 19.77 13.91
CA ILE A 28 21.97 19.15 14.88
C ILE A 28 21.91 20.03 16.12
N LEU A 29 20.70 20.48 16.46
CA LEU A 29 20.41 21.33 17.60
C LEU A 29 19.78 20.50 18.72
N ALA A 30 20.26 20.71 19.95
CA ALA A 30 19.63 20.14 21.13
C ALA A 30 18.26 20.79 21.37
N SER A 31 17.20 20.00 21.55
CA SER A 31 15.85 20.51 21.80
C SER A 31 15.01 19.50 22.60
N SER A 32 14.08 20.02 23.41
CA SER A 32 13.10 19.23 24.18
C SER A 32 11.73 19.15 23.49
N GLY A 33 11.62 19.59 22.25
CA GLY A 33 10.35 19.89 21.56
C GLY A 33 9.58 18.69 20.97
N SER A 34 8.40 18.99 20.44
CA SER A 34 7.42 18.05 19.85
C SER A 34 7.07 18.31 18.38
N SER A 35 7.54 19.43 17.79
CA SER A 35 7.45 19.81 16.36
C SER A 35 8.05 21.22 16.17
N PRO A 36 8.67 21.60 15.03
CA PRO A 36 8.98 20.81 13.82
C PRO A 36 10.24 19.93 13.98
N PHE A 37 10.56 19.08 13.00
CA PHE A 37 11.77 18.23 13.01
C PHE A 37 13.08 19.03 12.83
N GLY A 38 12.99 20.20 12.22
CA GLY A 38 14.10 21.07 11.90
C GLY A 38 13.60 22.25 11.09
N TYR A 39 14.53 22.97 10.47
CA TYR A 39 14.23 24.09 9.58
C TYR A 39 15.44 24.47 8.73
N THR A 40 15.20 25.25 7.70
CA THR A 40 16.21 25.85 6.83
C THR A 40 15.77 27.26 6.46
N TYR A 41 16.71 28.20 6.45
CA TYR A 41 16.42 29.52 5.90
C TYR A 41 16.44 29.44 4.37
N VAL A 42 15.55 30.23 3.75
CA VAL A 42 15.44 30.32 2.29
C VAL A 42 16.78 30.72 1.68
N CYS A 43 17.23 30.01 0.64
CA CYS A 43 18.52 30.21 -0.02
C CYS A 43 19.75 30.02 0.90
N SER A 44 19.60 29.38 2.05
CA SER A 44 20.72 28.99 2.90
C SER A 44 21.28 27.63 2.49
N SER A 45 22.58 27.43 2.65
CA SER A 45 23.21 26.11 2.52
C SER A 45 23.16 25.30 3.82
N THR A 46 22.57 25.82 4.91
CA THR A 46 22.54 25.15 6.21
C THR A 46 21.16 24.62 6.54
N ILE A 47 21.08 23.30 6.75
CA ILE A 47 19.87 22.61 7.23
C ILE A 47 20.02 22.33 8.71
N TYR A 48 19.08 22.82 9.52
CA TYR A 48 19.00 22.57 10.95
C TYR A 48 18.06 21.40 11.23
N SER A 49 18.45 20.55 12.17
CA SER A 49 17.69 19.38 12.60
C SER A 49 17.69 19.31 14.12
N TYR A 50 16.55 18.98 14.74
CA TYR A 50 16.48 18.83 16.18
C TYR A 50 16.76 17.39 16.63
N ASP A 51 17.60 17.23 17.65
CA ASP A 51 18.04 15.92 18.15
C ASP A 51 16.89 15.06 18.70
N TRP A 52 15.84 15.67 19.27
CA TRP A 52 14.66 14.95 19.77
C TRP A 52 13.99 14.11 18.66
N PHE A 53 14.01 14.59 17.42
CA PHE A 53 13.38 13.89 16.30
C PHE A 53 14.15 12.60 15.99
N LEU A 54 15.47 12.64 16.09
CA LEU A 54 16.38 11.52 15.81
C LEU A 54 16.32 10.41 16.87
N LYS A 55 15.84 10.74 18.08
CA LYS A 55 15.76 9.81 19.22
C LYS A 55 14.43 9.04 19.30
N ASN A 56 13.42 9.42 18.52
CA ASN A 56 12.08 8.85 18.63
C ASN A 56 11.90 7.62 17.72
N ASN A 57 11.73 6.45 18.35
CA ASN A 57 11.61 5.16 17.68
C ASN A 57 10.18 4.79 17.24
N ASN A 58 9.16 5.58 17.60
CA ASN A 58 7.76 5.29 17.25
C ASN A 58 7.37 5.84 15.87
N ARG A 59 8.25 5.70 14.87
CA ARG A 59 8.06 6.24 13.52
C ARG A 59 7.77 5.15 12.52
N ALA A 60 7.12 5.53 11.42
CA ALA A 60 6.78 4.62 10.33
C ALA A 60 8.02 4.13 9.55
N LEU A 61 9.11 4.90 9.54
CA LEU A 61 10.38 4.51 8.94
C LEU A 61 11.53 4.55 9.96
N PRO A 62 12.61 3.78 9.73
CA PRO A 62 13.85 3.92 10.49
C PRO A 62 14.33 5.37 10.52
N THR A 63 14.94 5.79 11.64
CA THR A 63 15.41 7.17 11.86
C THR A 63 16.22 7.74 10.69
N SER A 64 17.11 6.93 10.09
CA SER A 64 17.92 7.37 8.94
C SER A 64 17.08 7.72 7.71
N GLN A 65 15.99 6.99 7.46
CA GLN A 65 15.08 7.27 6.35
C GLN A 65 14.19 8.48 6.63
N GLU A 66 13.71 8.62 7.86
CA GLU A 66 13.00 9.83 8.31
C GLU A 66 13.88 11.07 8.17
N TYR A 67 15.17 10.93 8.49
CA TYR A 67 16.12 12.02 8.30
C TYR A 67 16.34 12.34 6.83
N ALA A 68 16.43 11.34 5.94
CA ALA A 68 16.51 11.60 4.51
C ALA A 68 15.26 12.31 3.96
N VAL A 69 14.05 11.99 4.47
CA VAL A 69 12.82 12.70 4.13
C VAL A 69 12.87 14.16 4.60
N HIS A 70 13.34 14.38 5.84
CA HIS A 70 13.56 15.73 6.40
C HIS A 70 14.55 16.52 5.54
N LEU A 71 15.71 15.95 5.21
CA LEU A 71 16.71 16.61 4.36
C LEU A 71 16.15 16.96 2.98
N ALA A 72 15.38 16.07 2.36
CA ALA A 72 14.77 16.34 1.06
C ALA A 72 13.71 17.44 1.10
N HIS A 73 12.94 17.51 2.21
CA HIS A 73 12.03 18.61 2.48
C HIS A 73 12.82 19.91 2.60
N GLU A 74 13.74 19.98 3.55
CA GLU A 74 14.55 21.16 3.82
C GLU A 74 15.41 21.63 2.64
N PHE A 75 15.87 20.71 1.80
CA PHE A 75 16.65 21.02 0.62
C PHE A 75 15.89 21.93 -0.37
N THR A 76 14.57 21.80 -0.50
CA THR A 76 13.82 22.71 -1.39
C THR A 76 13.86 24.15 -0.91
N HIS A 77 13.98 24.39 0.40
CA HIS A 77 14.16 25.74 0.97
C HIS A 77 15.55 26.29 0.66
N THR A 78 16.58 25.45 0.59
CA THR A 78 17.92 25.86 0.11
C THR A 78 17.89 26.36 -1.34
N LEU A 79 16.96 25.83 -2.15
CA LEU A 79 16.73 26.25 -3.53
C LEU A 79 15.81 27.48 -3.65
N GLY A 80 15.40 28.08 -2.53
CA GLY A 80 14.63 29.31 -2.50
C GLY A 80 13.12 29.15 -2.38
N TYR A 81 12.60 27.92 -2.23
CA TYR A 81 11.16 27.73 -2.00
C TYR A 81 10.74 28.19 -0.60
N VAL A 82 9.54 28.77 -0.49
CA VAL A 82 8.93 29.19 0.79
C VAL A 82 7.52 28.60 0.87
N HIS A 83 7.14 28.11 2.04
CA HIS A 83 5.76 27.69 2.26
C HIS A 83 4.79 28.85 2.00
N SER A 84 3.65 28.53 1.37
CA SER A 84 2.55 29.47 1.20
C SER A 84 1.39 29.06 2.08
N SER A 85 0.81 30.02 2.81
CA SER A 85 -0.45 29.81 3.53
C SER A 85 -1.63 29.49 2.61
N ASN A 86 -1.49 29.71 1.31
CA ASN A 86 -2.51 29.40 0.30
C ASN A 86 -2.48 27.94 -0.18
N HIS A 87 -1.49 27.15 0.24
CA HIS A 87 -1.36 25.74 -0.16
C HIS A 87 -1.65 24.84 1.03
N THR A 88 -2.45 23.79 0.81
CA THR A 88 -2.49 22.66 1.75
C THR A 88 -1.14 21.95 1.77
N VAL A 89 -0.83 21.18 2.82
CA VAL A 89 0.41 20.38 2.90
C VAL A 89 0.61 19.47 1.68
N ALA A 90 -0.49 18.95 1.10
CA ALA A 90 -0.45 18.11 -0.11
C ALA A 90 -0.17 18.90 -1.40
N GLN A 91 -0.38 20.22 -1.39
CA GLN A 91 -0.12 21.13 -2.52
C GLN A 91 1.23 21.84 -2.38
N ASP A 92 1.77 21.92 -1.16
CA ASP A 92 3.08 22.48 -0.87
C ASP A 92 4.21 21.65 -1.53
N LEU A 93 5.09 22.31 -2.27
CA LEU A 93 6.14 21.63 -3.05
C LEU A 93 7.08 20.84 -2.14
N THR A 94 7.53 21.45 -1.04
CA THR A 94 8.41 20.85 -0.03
C THR A 94 7.77 19.62 0.61
N GLY A 95 6.48 19.71 0.95
CA GLY A 95 5.67 18.57 1.42
C GLY A 95 5.57 17.43 0.39
N ARG A 96 5.38 17.75 -0.89
CA ARG A 96 5.32 16.77 -1.99
C ARG A 96 6.66 16.09 -2.24
N ILE A 97 7.77 16.83 -2.25
CA ILE A 97 9.12 16.26 -2.41
C ILE A 97 9.44 15.31 -1.26
N GLY A 98 9.20 15.73 0.00
CA GLY A 98 9.36 14.86 1.16
C GLY A 98 8.54 13.57 1.04
N SER A 99 7.29 13.67 0.57
CA SER A 99 6.41 12.52 0.35
C SER A 99 6.92 11.59 -0.76
N ILE A 100 7.48 12.13 -1.85
CA ILE A 100 8.09 11.32 -2.93
C ILE A 100 9.28 10.54 -2.38
N VAL A 101 10.18 11.20 -1.66
CA VAL A 101 11.36 10.54 -1.05
C VAL A 101 10.93 9.47 -0.06
N ARG A 102 9.93 9.77 0.79
CA ARG A 102 9.33 8.77 1.70
C ARG A 102 8.85 7.55 0.94
N ASN A 103 8.05 7.74 -0.10
CA ASN A 103 7.52 6.64 -0.92
C ASN A 103 8.63 5.80 -1.57
N ILE A 104 9.71 6.42 -2.04
CA ILE A 104 10.88 5.72 -2.59
C ILE A 104 11.55 4.87 -1.52
N LEU A 105 11.82 5.45 -0.35
CA LEU A 105 12.51 4.78 0.76
C LEU A 105 11.68 3.62 1.31
N THR A 106 10.38 3.83 1.54
CA THR A 106 9.47 2.77 1.98
C THR A 106 9.38 1.66 0.93
N LYS A 107 9.28 1.99 -0.37
CA LYS A 107 9.31 0.97 -1.44
C LYS A 107 10.60 0.16 -1.41
N ARG A 108 11.75 0.81 -1.23
CA ARG A 108 13.06 0.11 -1.11
C ARG A 108 13.11 -0.79 0.12
N ALA A 109 12.65 -0.30 1.28
CA ALA A 109 12.58 -1.09 2.51
C ALA A 109 11.70 -2.32 2.34
N ASN A 110 10.52 -2.15 1.72
CA ASN A 110 9.60 -3.24 1.42
C ASN A 110 10.21 -4.27 0.46
N LEU A 111 10.87 -3.82 -0.62
CA LEU A 111 11.56 -4.73 -1.53
C LEU A 111 12.70 -5.48 -0.85
N ALA A 112 13.44 -4.83 0.04
CA ALA A 112 14.48 -5.48 0.83
C ALA A 112 13.90 -6.51 1.80
N ALA A 113 12.75 -6.20 2.42
CA ALA A 113 12.07 -7.09 3.36
C ALA A 113 11.59 -8.40 2.73
N ILE A 114 11.33 -8.41 1.42
CA ILE A 114 10.89 -9.60 0.67
C ILE A 114 11.97 -10.21 -0.22
N ASN A 115 13.17 -9.61 -0.25
CA ASN A 115 14.23 -10.06 -1.17
C ASN A 115 14.70 -11.48 -0.80
N GLY A 116 14.71 -12.37 -1.79
CA GLY A 116 15.07 -13.78 -1.60
C GLY A 116 14.04 -14.59 -0.81
N GLN A 117 12.86 -14.03 -0.54
CA GLN A 117 11.77 -14.74 0.13
C GLN A 117 10.67 -15.08 -0.86
N GLU A 118 10.03 -16.23 -0.66
CA GLU A 118 8.90 -16.67 -1.45
C GLU A 118 7.61 -16.34 -0.70
N LEU A 119 6.62 -15.75 -1.37
CA LEU A 119 5.40 -15.28 -0.72
C LEU A 119 4.75 -16.38 0.14
N HIS A 120 4.68 -17.60 -0.40
CA HIS A 120 4.01 -18.72 0.22
C HIS A 120 4.65 -19.17 1.56
N THR A 121 5.93 -18.88 1.79
CA THR A 121 6.61 -19.21 3.05
C THR A 121 6.26 -18.22 4.17
N LEU A 122 5.67 -17.08 3.82
CA LEU A 122 5.39 -15.96 4.73
C LEU A 122 3.92 -15.82 5.10
N LEU A 123 3.01 -16.47 4.37
CA LEU A 123 1.57 -16.33 4.58
C LEU A 123 1.15 -16.75 6.00
N GLY A 124 0.36 -15.89 6.64
CA GLY A 124 -0.14 -16.12 8.01
C GLY A 124 0.89 -15.84 9.12
N GLN A 125 2.11 -15.45 8.77
CA GLN A 125 3.04 -14.85 9.73
C GLN A 125 2.65 -13.40 10.04
N ASP A 126 3.22 -12.82 11.10
CA ASP A 126 2.83 -11.50 11.61
C ASP A 126 2.81 -10.39 10.55
N ASN A 127 3.70 -10.45 9.55
CA ASN A 127 3.84 -9.41 8.53
C ASN A 127 3.04 -9.65 7.22
N PHE A 128 2.29 -10.75 7.12
CA PHE A 128 1.63 -11.18 5.87
C PHE A 128 0.32 -11.94 6.13
N LYS A 129 -0.48 -11.43 7.08
CA LYS A 129 -1.76 -12.06 7.48
C LYS A 129 -2.88 -11.83 6.48
N TYR A 130 -2.85 -10.73 5.75
CA TYR A 130 -3.93 -10.36 4.84
C TYR A 130 -3.40 -9.94 3.47
N MET A 131 -4.14 -10.33 2.44
CA MET A 131 -4.04 -9.75 1.10
C MET A 131 -5.29 -8.92 0.85
N LYS A 132 -5.17 -7.60 0.93
CA LYS A 132 -6.25 -6.64 0.74
C LYS A 132 -6.45 -6.32 -0.74
N ILE A 133 -7.65 -6.55 -1.24
CA ILE A 133 -8.03 -6.36 -2.63
C ILE A 133 -9.06 -5.22 -2.71
N ARG A 134 -8.57 -4.00 -2.93
CA ARG A 134 -9.38 -2.83 -3.25
C ARG A 134 -9.22 -2.52 -4.72
N VAL A 135 -10.17 -2.96 -5.54
CA VAL A 135 -10.08 -2.89 -7.01
C VAL A 135 -9.73 -1.50 -7.54
N GLY A 136 -10.26 -0.43 -6.96
CA GLY A 136 -9.93 0.95 -7.36
C GLY A 136 -8.46 1.33 -7.17
N ASP A 137 -7.74 0.63 -6.29
CA ASP A 137 -6.33 0.85 -6.00
C ASP A 137 -5.41 -0.10 -6.80
N LEU A 138 -5.98 -1.08 -7.53
CA LEU A 138 -5.25 -2.20 -8.15
C LEU A 138 -5.57 -2.32 -9.65
N PRO A 139 -5.08 -1.38 -10.49
CA PRO A 139 -5.37 -1.42 -11.92
C PRO A 139 -4.64 -2.59 -12.59
N GLY A 140 -5.37 -3.42 -13.33
CA GLY A 140 -4.81 -4.55 -14.08
C GLY A 140 -4.93 -5.90 -13.38
N LEU A 141 -5.93 -6.10 -12.52
CA LEU A 141 -6.42 -7.44 -12.18
C LEU A 141 -6.89 -8.17 -13.46
N SER A 142 -6.80 -9.51 -13.49
CA SER A 142 -7.18 -10.27 -14.68
C SER A 142 -8.67 -10.14 -15.02
N THR A 143 -9.00 -10.37 -16.28
CA THR A 143 -10.39 -10.36 -16.77
C THR A 143 -11.26 -11.36 -16.01
N ASP A 144 -10.76 -12.56 -15.73
CA ASP A 144 -11.50 -13.61 -15.03
C ASP A 144 -11.80 -13.23 -13.58
N PHE A 145 -10.78 -12.73 -12.86
CA PHE A 145 -10.97 -12.23 -11.51
C PHE A 145 -11.97 -11.07 -11.49
N MET A 146 -11.83 -10.11 -12.41
CA MET A 146 -12.72 -8.96 -12.50
C MET A 146 -14.15 -9.36 -12.85
N THR A 147 -14.35 -10.39 -13.67
CA THR A 147 -15.67 -10.95 -13.96
C THR A 147 -16.31 -11.52 -12.69
N ALA A 148 -15.57 -12.34 -11.93
CA ALA A 148 -16.05 -12.89 -10.67
C ALA A 148 -16.34 -11.81 -9.61
N TYR A 149 -15.44 -10.82 -9.49
CA TYR A 149 -15.59 -9.69 -8.57
C TYR A 149 -16.80 -8.83 -8.93
N ASN A 150 -16.98 -8.48 -10.21
CA ASN A 150 -18.09 -7.64 -10.65
C ASN A 150 -19.44 -8.34 -10.49
N ALA A 151 -19.53 -9.64 -10.77
CA ALA A 151 -20.75 -10.41 -10.53
C ALA A 151 -21.13 -10.40 -9.04
N MET A 152 -20.13 -10.58 -8.15
CA MET A 152 -20.33 -10.44 -6.71
C MET A 152 -20.77 -9.02 -6.34
N LYS A 153 -20.07 -8.00 -6.84
CA LYS A 153 -20.35 -6.59 -6.55
C LYS A 153 -21.77 -6.20 -6.95
N SER A 154 -22.23 -6.58 -8.14
CA SER A 154 -23.59 -6.31 -8.62
C SER A 154 -24.66 -6.88 -7.69
N GLY A 155 -24.41 -8.03 -7.06
CA GLY A 155 -25.32 -8.61 -6.06
C GLY A 155 -25.47 -7.77 -4.79
N PHE A 156 -24.41 -7.06 -4.37
CA PHE A 156 -24.47 -6.11 -3.25
C PHE A 156 -25.05 -4.76 -3.67
N ASP A 157 -24.66 -4.25 -4.84
CA ASP A 157 -25.17 -2.99 -5.38
C ASP A 157 -26.70 -3.03 -5.53
N ALA A 158 -27.27 -4.16 -5.97
CA ALA A 158 -28.71 -4.37 -6.07
C ALA A 158 -29.45 -4.28 -4.72
N SER A 159 -28.74 -4.32 -3.59
CA SER A 159 -29.27 -4.14 -2.25
C SER A 159 -28.86 -2.81 -1.60
N ASN A 160 -28.39 -1.85 -2.40
CA ASN A 160 -27.85 -0.57 -1.92
C ASN A 160 -26.70 -0.76 -0.91
N GLN A 161 -25.89 -1.79 -1.13
CA GLN A 161 -24.70 -2.09 -0.34
C GLN A 161 -23.45 -1.92 -1.20
N THR A 162 -22.40 -1.33 -0.64
CA THR A 162 -21.14 -1.11 -1.36
C THR A 162 -20.03 -1.96 -0.76
N ILE A 163 -19.26 -2.63 -1.62
CA ILE A 163 -18.02 -3.32 -1.23
C ILE A 163 -16.88 -2.30 -1.18
N THR A 164 -16.29 -2.11 0.00
CA THR A 164 -15.13 -1.22 0.15
C THR A 164 -13.84 -1.91 -0.27
N TYR A 165 -13.68 -3.18 0.12
CA TYR A 165 -12.61 -4.07 -0.31
C TYR A 165 -12.97 -5.53 -0.02
N ALA A 166 -12.39 -6.44 -0.78
CA ALA A 166 -12.29 -7.85 -0.43
C ALA A 166 -10.91 -8.13 0.17
N TYR A 167 -10.73 -9.27 0.82
CA TYR A 167 -9.43 -9.71 1.29
C TYR A 167 -9.36 -11.23 1.41
N LEU A 168 -8.15 -11.76 1.26
CA LEU A 168 -7.80 -13.09 1.79
C LEU A 168 -7.10 -12.88 3.13
N GLN A 169 -7.55 -13.58 4.16
CA GLN A 169 -6.87 -13.68 5.45
C GLN A 169 -6.25 -15.06 5.55
N PHE A 170 -4.93 -15.12 5.74
CA PHE A 170 -4.18 -16.34 5.98
C PHE A 170 -4.06 -16.52 7.49
N GLU A 171 -4.84 -17.43 8.07
CA GLU A 171 -4.82 -17.69 9.52
C GLU A 171 -3.59 -18.51 9.91
N ASN A 172 -3.20 -19.43 9.03
CA ASN A 172 -2.04 -20.30 9.15
C ASN A 172 -1.76 -20.95 7.78
N SER A 173 -0.83 -21.91 7.73
CA SER A 173 -0.44 -22.62 6.50
C SER A 173 -1.54 -23.47 5.87
N THR A 174 -2.63 -23.78 6.58
CA THR A 174 -3.70 -24.67 6.11
C THR A 174 -5.06 -24.01 6.01
N THR A 175 -5.21 -22.78 6.48
CA THR A 175 -6.50 -22.11 6.63
C THR A 175 -6.44 -20.69 6.09
N ALA A 176 -7.38 -20.39 5.19
CA ALA A 176 -7.60 -19.05 4.67
C ALA A 176 -9.07 -18.64 4.80
N LYS A 177 -9.35 -17.34 4.83
CA LYS A 177 -10.70 -16.79 4.80
C LYS A 177 -10.81 -15.77 3.68
N LEU A 178 -11.85 -15.88 2.87
CA LEU A 178 -12.27 -14.81 1.99
C LEU A 178 -13.17 -13.88 2.80
N GLY A 179 -12.79 -12.62 2.94
CA GLY A 179 -13.56 -11.62 3.65
C GLY A 179 -13.93 -10.44 2.77
N LEU A 180 -15.05 -9.79 3.11
CA LEU A 180 -15.50 -8.57 2.46
C LEU A 180 -15.90 -7.55 3.52
N ARG A 181 -15.43 -6.31 3.35
CA ARG A 181 -15.94 -5.17 4.11
C ARG A 181 -17.05 -4.50 3.30
N VAL A 182 -18.26 -4.53 3.84
CA VAL A 182 -19.48 -4.05 3.19
C VAL A 182 -20.02 -2.85 3.94
N VAL A 183 -20.47 -1.83 3.21
CA VAL A 183 -21.15 -0.64 3.73
C VAL A 183 -22.61 -0.69 3.30
N ASN A 184 -23.53 -0.54 4.26
CA ASN A 184 -24.97 -0.47 4.03
C ASN A 184 -25.41 0.92 3.57
N SER A 185 -26.66 1.02 3.12
CA SER A 185 -27.29 2.28 2.72
C SER A 185 -27.34 3.34 3.83
N ASN A 186 -27.34 2.93 5.10
CA ASN A 186 -27.27 3.83 6.26
C ASN A 186 -25.82 4.17 6.68
N ASN A 187 -24.83 3.89 5.84
CA ASN A 187 -23.40 4.13 6.07
C ASN A 187 -22.79 3.37 7.26
N THR A 188 -23.48 2.36 7.78
CA THR A 188 -22.88 1.39 8.73
C THR A 188 -22.11 0.32 7.96
N TYR A 189 -21.05 -0.22 8.56
CA TYR A 189 -20.27 -1.29 7.95
C TYR A 189 -20.39 -2.61 8.71
N PHE A 190 -20.20 -3.70 7.99
CA PHE A 190 -20.08 -5.04 8.54
C PHE A 190 -19.07 -5.85 7.71
N VAL A 191 -18.59 -6.94 8.31
CA VAL A 191 -17.62 -7.84 7.68
C VAL A 191 -18.22 -9.23 7.56
N ILE A 192 -18.21 -9.76 6.34
CA ILE A 192 -18.61 -11.14 6.05
C ILE A 192 -17.38 -11.95 5.70
N THR A 193 -17.31 -13.18 6.21
CA THR A 193 -16.19 -14.08 5.99
C THR A 193 -16.64 -15.48 5.61
N PHE A 194 -15.86 -16.11 4.73
CA PHE A 194 -16.07 -17.42 4.14
C PHE A 194 -14.81 -18.25 4.32
N ASN A 195 -14.92 -19.38 4.99
CA ASN A 195 -13.79 -20.24 5.32
C ASN A 195 -13.36 -21.06 4.10
N HIS A 196 -12.04 -21.16 3.94
CA HIS A 196 -11.39 -22.03 2.98
C HIS A 196 -10.30 -22.84 3.70
N SER A 197 -10.20 -24.13 3.41
CA SER A 197 -8.93 -24.82 3.61
C SER A 197 -7.98 -24.44 2.49
N MET A 198 -6.70 -24.46 2.80
CA MET A 198 -5.61 -24.10 1.91
C MET A 198 -4.57 -25.21 1.97
N ALA A 199 -4.16 -25.73 0.82
CA ALA A 199 -3.01 -26.63 0.72
C ALA A 199 -1.96 -25.93 -0.15
N ILE A 200 -0.73 -25.81 0.33
CA ILE A 200 0.38 -25.18 -0.39
C ILE A 200 1.51 -26.20 -0.51
N ASP A 201 2.02 -26.41 -1.73
CA ASP A 201 3.19 -27.27 -1.96
C ASP A 201 4.52 -26.51 -1.79
N SER A 202 5.64 -27.22 -1.91
CA SER A 202 6.98 -26.63 -1.78
C SER A 202 7.35 -25.66 -2.92
N ASN A 203 6.55 -25.58 -3.98
CA ASN A 203 6.75 -24.64 -5.09
C ASN A 203 5.84 -23.40 -4.96
N GLY A 204 5.12 -23.27 -3.83
CA GLY A 204 4.17 -22.18 -3.61
C GLY A 204 2.89 -22.29 -4.43
N VAL A 205 2.54 -23.50 -4.91
CA VAL A 205 1.27 -23.75 -5.57
C VAL A 205 0.21 -24.02 -4.51
N ALA A 206 -0.75 -23.10 -4.39
CA ALA A 206 -1.83 -23.16 -3.43
C ALA A 206 -3.13 -23.63 -4.07
N THR A 207 -3.84 -24.53 -3.39
CA THR A 207 -5.22 -24.92 -3.73
C THR A 207 -6.14 -24.52 -2.59
N PHE A 208 -7.22 -23.79 -2.92
CA PHE A 208 -8.23 -23.38 -1.96
C PHE A 208 -9.47 -24.25 -2.11
N THR A 209 -10.02 -24.69 -0.98
CA THR A 209 -11.28 -25.44 -0.95
C THR A 209 -12.24 -24.72 -0.01
N TYR A 210 -13.40 -24.32 -0.51
CA TYR A 210 -14.44 -23.70 0.32
C TYR A 210 -14.99 -24.68 1.35
N THR A 211 -14.95 -24.32 2.64
CA THR A 211 -15.39 -25.18 3.75
C THR A 211 -16.63 -24.67 4.46
N GLY A 212 -17.05 -23.43 4.22
CA GLY A 212 -18.31 -22.92 4.76
C GLY A 212 -18.35 -21.42 5.02
N VAL A 213 -19.45 -20.98 5.60
CA VAL A 213 -19.62 -19.59 6.08
C VAL A 213 -19.06 -19.46 7.49
N ASN A 214 -18.54 -18.29 7.84
CA ASN A 214 -18.16 -17.95 9.21
C ASN A 214 -19.11 -16.88 9.78
N THR A 215 -19.08 -15.67 9.22
CA THR A 215 -19.95 -14.56 9.65
C THR A 215 -21.04 -14.17 8.64
N ALA A 216 -21.15 -14.92 7.53
CA ALA A 216 -22.07 -14.62 6.44
C ALA A 216 -23.40 -15.39 6.55
N ASN A 217 -24.49 -14.78 6.08
CA ASN A 217 -25.78 -15.46 5.89
C ASN A 217 -25.90 -16.10 4.49
N ALA A 218 -26.95 -16.89 4.27
CA ALA A 218 -27.18 -17.60 3.00
C ALA A 218 -27.26 -16.65 1.79
N THR A 219 -27.92 -15.50 1.93
CA THR A 219 -28.02 -14.49 0.87
C THR A 219 -26.66 -13.95 0.47
N ASN A 220 -25.81 -13.62 1.45
CA ASN A 220 -24.45 -13.14 1.20
C ASN A 220 -23.58 -14.22 0.56
N ARG A 221 -23.77 -15.50 0.94
CA ARG A 221 -23.09 -16.62 0.28
C ARG A 221 -23.42 -16.67 -1.20
N THR A 222 -24.70 -16.59 -1.58
CA THR A 222 -25.10 -16.60 -3.00
C THR A 222 -24.44 -15.47 -3.78
N ARG A 223 -24.36 -14.26 -3.20
CA ARG A 223 -23.71 -13.10 -3.84
C ARG A 223 -22.22 -13.31 -4.04
N VAL A 224 -21.53 -13.90 -3.08
CA VAL A 224 -20.06 -14.08 -3.11
C VAL A 224 -19.66 -15.37 -3.87
N GLN A 225 -20.63 -16.20 -4.28
CA GLN A 225 -20.38 -17.50 -4.90
C GLN A 225 -19.47 -17.43 -6.14
N HIS A 226 -19.56 -16.37 -6.96
CA HIS A 226 -18.67 -16.21 -8.11
C HIS A 226 -17.20 -16.07 -7.71
N LEU A 227 -16.92 -15.31 -6.65
CA LEU A 227 -15.56 -15.12 -6.15
C LEU A 227 -15.04 -16.38 -5.44
N ILE A 228 -15.92 -17.10 -4.73
CA ILE A 228 -15.61 -18.42 -4.16
C ILE A 228 -15.23 -19.39 -5.28
N ASN A 229 -16.06 -19.51 -6.31
CA ASN A 229 -15.83 -20.40 -7.46
C ASN A 229 -14.51 -20.09 -8.16
N TYR A 230 -14.18 -18.80 -8.31
CA TYR A 230 -12.90 -18.39 -8.89
C TYR A 230 -11.72 -18.90 -8.04
N LEU A 231 -11.74 -18.68 -6.73
CA LEU A 231 -10.65 -19.11 -5.83
C LEU A 231 -10.53 -20.64 -5.74
N THR A 232 -11.62 -21.38 -5.92
CA THR A 232 -11.63 -22.85 -5.89
C THR A 232 -11.55 -23.48 -7.28
N SER A 233 -11.30 -22.70 -8.34
CA SER A 233 -11.33 -23.19 -9.73
C SER A 233 -10.14 -24.07 -10.08
N GLY A 234 -9.06 -23.99 -9.30
CA GLY A 234 -7.86 -24.80 -9.48
C GLY A 234 -6.76 -24.37 -8.51
N SER A 235 -5.53 -24.67 -8.90
CA SER A 235 -4.34 -24.32 -8.11
C SER A 235 -3.69 -23.03 -8.62
N PHE A 236 -3.23 -22.19 -7.71
CA PHE A 236 -2.61 -20.90 -8.00
C PHE A 236 -1.14 -20.90 -7.58
N SER A 237 -0.23 -20.50 -8.47
CA SER A 237 1.15 -20.19 -8.10
C SER A 237 1.18 -18.85 -7.37
N LEU A 238 1.56 -18.87 -6.09
CA LEU A 238 1.61 -17.69 -5.23
C LEU A 238 2.99 -17.01 -5.29
N SER A 239 2.99 -15.71 -5.52
CA SER A 239 4.24 -14.93 -5.61
C SER A 239 4.06 -13.47 -5.21
N PHE A 240 5.17 -12.85 -4.83
CA PHE A 240 5.26 -11.40 -4.84
C PHE A 240 5.21 -10.90 -6.29
N MET A 241 4.41 -9.86 -6.54
CA MET A 241 4.15 -9.39 -7.90
C MET A 241 4.61 -7.95 -8.08
N ASN A 242 5.21 -7.67 -9.23
CA ASN A 242 5.46 -6.30 -9.68
C ASN A 242 4.26 -5.78 -10.49
N LYS A 243 3.16 -5.48 -9.79
CA LYS A 243 1.92 -4.98 -10.39
C LYS A 243 1.60 -3.55 -9.90
N PRO A 244 0.87 -2.75 -10.69
CA PRO A 244 0.42 -1.44 -10.25
C PRO A 244 -0.41 -1.51 -8.96
N ALA A 245 -0.03 -0.74 -7.95
CA ALA A 245 -0.71 -0.62 -6.66
C ALA A 245 -0.35 0.74 -6.02
N PRO A 246 -0.97 1.14 -4.90
CA PRO A 246 -0.55 2.33 -4.18
C PRO A 246 0.95 2.29 -3.89
N VAL A 247 1.57 3.46 -3.97
CA VAL A 247 3.01 3.60 -3.75
C VAL A 247 3.43 2.99 -2.41
N ALA A 248 4.64 2.44 -2.37
CA ALA A 248 5.22 1.87 -1.16
C ALA A 248 4.42 0.72 -0.52
N THR A 249 3.71 -0.08 -1.32
CA THR A 249 3.04 -1.30 -0.86
C THR A 249 3.80 -2.56 -1.29
N ILE A 250 3.65 -3.64 -0.51
CA ILE A 250 4.05 -4.98 -0.94
C ILE A 250 2.85 -5.62 -1.62
N VAL A 251 3.03 -6.14 -2.82
CA VAL A 251 1.96 -6.77 -3.59
C VAL A 251 2.23 -8.26 -3.68
N GLY A 252 1.25 -9.05 -3.23
CA GLY A 252 1.22 -10.50 -3.38
C GLY A 252 0.02 -10.92 -4.21
N GLY A 253 0.06 -12.10 -4.79
CA GLY A 253 -1.06 -12.61 -5.58
C GLY A 253 -0.91 -14.07 -5.96
N GLY A 254 -1.86 -14.55 -6.76
CA GLY A 254 -1.86 -15.88 -7.33
C GLY A 254 -2.20 -15.84 -8.81
N SER A 255 -1.48 -16.62 -9.62
CA SER A 255 -1.85 -16.90 -11.02
C SER A 255 -2.24 -18.35 -11.15
N LEU A 256 -3.34 -18.65 -11.84
CA LEU A 256 -3.80 -20.01 -12.02
C LEU A 256 -2.74 -20.82 -12.78
N VAL A 257 -2.39 -22.00 -12.28
CA VAL A 257 -1.30 -22.81 -12.85
C VAL A 257 -1.62 -23.25 -14.29
N THR A 258 -2.89 -23.56 -14.56
CA THR A 258 -3.35 -23.99 -15.89
C THR A 258 -3.58 -22.83 -16.86
N ASP A 259 -3.76 -21.61 -16.36
CA ASP A 259 -3.92 -20.40 -17.17
C ASP A 259 -3.33 -19.19 -16.43
N PRO A 260 -2.04 -18.89 -16.63
CA PRO A 260 -1.39 -17.75 -15.97
C PRO A 260 -1.98 -16.38 -16.32
N ALA A 261 -2.82 -16.26 -17.36
CA ALA A 261 -3.55 -15.03 -17.66
C ALA A 261 -4.71 -14.79 -16.68
N SER A 262 -5.18 -15.84 -16.01
CA SER A 262 -6.14 -15.81 -14.92
C SER A 262 -5.41 -15.61 -13.60
N TYR A 263 -5.43 -14.38 -13.07
CA TYR A 263 -4.69 -14.01 -11.86
C TYR A 263 -5.39 -12.96 -11.01
N PHE A 264 -5.02 -12.91 -9.75
CA PHE A 264 -5.43 -11.88 -8.81
C PHE A 264 -4.24 -11.42 -7.98
N TYR A 265 -4.32 -10.21 -7.46
CA TYR A 265 -3.32 -9.68 -6.54
C TYR A 265 -3.94 -8.68 -5.58
N GLY A 266 -3.21 -8.40 -4.50
CA GLY A 266 -3.60 -7.42 -3.51
C GLY A 266 -2.41 -6.92 -2.71
N ILE A 267 -2.68 -5.95 -1.85
CA ILE A 267 -1.67 -5.38 -0.95
C ILE A 267 -1.54 -6.31 0.25
N MET A 268 -0.33 -6.76 0.53
CA MET A 268 -0.03 -7.54 1.73
C MET A 268 0.01 -6.62 2.95
N VAL A 269 -0.73 -6.98 3.99
CA VAL A 269 -0.82 -6.22 5.25
C VAL A 269 -0.97 -7.15 6.46
N ASP A 270 -0.58 -6.63 7.62
CA ASP A 270 -0.62 -7.33 8.91
C ASP A 270 -2.00 -7.21 9.58
N SER A 271 -2.72 -6.14 9.23
CA SER A 271 -4.04 -5.77 9.75
C SER A 271 -4.85 -4.97 8.72
N LEU A 272 -6.19 -4.99 8.82
CA LEU A 272 -7.13 -4.48 7.80
C LEU A 272 -7.71 -3.09 8.04
#